data_AF-A0A3B9CX59-F1
#
_entry.id   AF-A0A3B9CX59-F1
#
_cell.length_a   1.000
_cell.length_b   1.000
_cell.length_c   1.000
_cell.angle_alpha   90.00
_cell.angle_beta   90.00
_cell.angle_gamma   90.00
#
_symmetry.space_group_name_H-M   'P 1'
#
loop_
_entity.id
_entity.type
_entity.pdbx_description
1 polymer ?
#
loop_
_entity_poly.entity_id
_entity_poly.type
_entity_poly.pdbx_seq_one_letter_code
_entity_poly.pdbx_strand_id
1 'polypeptide(L)'
;MSDEINPDRLYDEAQKLKEAGQIEEFTEALFKIIETHPDHVHTNMALAVFLQRQGKADEAIQHARKLVDVKPNDPFSYIQL
;
A
#
# COMPACT_ATOMS: atom_id res chain seq x y z
N MET A 1 14.97 22.31 8.77
CA MET A 1 15.21 20.94 8.30
C MET A 1 13.85 20.32 8.20
N SER A 2 13.22 20.44 7.04
CA SER A 2 11.89 19.92 6.80
C SER A 2 12.01 18.42 6.82
N ASP A 3 11.52 17.76 7.89
CA ASP A 3 11.35 16.31 7.90
C ASP A 3 10.37 15.98 6.77
N GLU A 4 10.94 15.73 5.59
CA GLU A 4 10.22 15.29 4.42
C GLU A 4 9.63 13.94 4.80
N ILE A 5 8.32 13.92 5.03
CA ILE A 5 7.57 12.71 5.31
C ILE A 5 7.79 11.79 4.11
N ASN A 6 8.71 10.84 4.25
CA ASN A 6 9.03 9.91 3.19
C ASN A 6 8.09 8.70 3.32
N PRO A 7 7.15 8.50 2.37
CA PRO A 7 6.20 7.39 2.44
C PRO A 7 6.88 6.03 2.39
N ASP A 8 8.06 5.90 1.76
CA ASP A 8 8.83 4.66 1.75
C ASP A 8 9.32 4.33 3.18
N ARG A 9 9.81 5.34 3.91
CA ARG A 9 10.25 5.15 5.30
C ARG A 9 9.07 4.76 6.22
N LEU A 10 7.94 5.44 6.08
CA LEU A 10 6.74 5.09 6.84
C LEU A 10 6.26 3.67 6.52
N TYR A 11 6.37 3.25 5.26
CA TYR A 11 6.04 1.91 4.83
C TYR A 11 7.00 0.86 5.43
N ASP A 12 8.29 1.14 5.49
CA ASP A 12 9.27 0.27 6.15
C ASP A 12 8.99 0.11 7.65
N GLU A 13 8.57 1.19 8.31
CA GLU A 13 8.12 1.15 9.72
C GLU A 13 6.85 0.30 9.85
N ALA A 14 5.90 0.43 8.93
CA ALA A 14 4.70 -0.40 8.88
C ALA A 14 5.04 -1.89 8.66
N GLN A 15 5.99 -2.22 7.78
CA GLN A 15 6.41 -3.61 7.56
C GLN A 15 6.89 -4.29 8.85
N LYS A 16 7.55 -3.55 9.75
CA LYS A 16 7.96 -4.11 11.05
C LYS A 16 6.76 -4.52 11.91
N LEU A 17 5.65 -3.77 11.86
CA LEU A 17 4.41 -4.15 12.55
C LEU A 17 3.85 -5.46 11.99
N LYS A 18 3.87 -5.61 10.66
CA LYS A 18 3.48 -6.86 9.99
C LYS A 18 4.36 -8.04 10.40
N GLU A 19 5.67 -7.85 10.50
CA GLU A 19 6.63 -8.85 10.98
C GLU A 19 6.39 -9.23 12.45
N ALA A 20 5.97 -8.26 13.27
CA ALA A 20 5.57 -8.49 14.66
C ALA A 20 4.19 -9.18 14.81
N GLY A 21 3.49 -9.44 13.70
CA GLY A 21 2.15 -10.03 13.71
C GLY A 21 1.02 -9.05 14.02
N GLN A 22 1.33 -7.75 14.09
CA GLN A 22 0.40 -6.64 14.34
C GLN A 22 -0.23 -6.20 13.01
N ILE A 23 -1.15 -7.02 12.49
CA ILE A 23 -1.76 -6.83 11.17
C ILE A 23 -2.73 -5.64 11.17
N GLU A 24 -3.43 -5.42 12.27
CA GLU A 24 -4.33 -4.28 12.45
C GLU A 24 -3.55 -2.96 12.38
N GLU A 25 -2.50 -2.81 13.20
CA GLU A 25 -1.67 -1.59 13.23
C GLU A 25 -0.91 -1.39 11.91
N PHE A 26 -0.47 -2.48 11.25
CA PHE A 26 0.09 -2.40 9.90
C PHE A 26 -0.91 -1.76 8.93
N THR A 27 -2.16 -2.22 8.95
CA THR A 27 -3.20 -1.73 8.05
C THR A 27 -3.52 -0.25 8.33
N GLU A 28 -3.63 0.13 9.60
CA GLU A 28 -3.82 1.54 9.98
C GLU A 28 -2.67 2.43 9.51
N ALA A 29 -1.42 1.95 9.63
CA ALA A 29 -0.25 2.67 9.15
C ALA A 29 -0.28 2.85 7.61
N LEU A 30 -0.69 1.83 6.86
CA LEU A 30 -0.88 1.94 5.41
C LEU A 30 -1.94 2.98 5.04
N PHE A 31 -3.07 3.03 5.76
CA PHE A 31 -4.10 4.04 5.52
C PHE A 31 -3.58 5.47 5.80
N LYS A 32 -2.79 5.69 6.83
CA LYS A 32 -2.17 7.01 7.08
C LYS A 32 -1.22 7.42 5.97
N ILE A 33 -0.48 6.47 5.40
CA ILE A 33 0.42 6.74 4.27
C ILE A 33 -0.41 7.13 3.04
N ILE A 34 -1.51 6.45 2.75
CA ILE A 34 -2.31 6.76 1.55
C ILE A 34 -3.14 8.05 1.69
N GLU A 35 -3.46 8.47 2.92
CA GLU A 35 -4.08 9.77 3.19
C GLU A 35 -3.16 10.95 2.82
N THR A 36 -1.86 10.79 3.02
CA THR A 36 -0.85 11.83 2.72
C THR A 36 -0.21 11.66 1.35
N HIS A 37 -0.04 10.42 0.90
CA HIS A 37 0.60 10.02 -0.36
C HIS A 37 -0.29 9.00 -1.10
N PRO A 38 -1.38 9.46 -1.75
CA PRO A 38 -2.38 8.59 -2.38
C PRO A 38 -1.85 7.71 -3.52
N ASP A 39 -0.71 8.09 -4.11
CA ASP A 39 -0.09 7.44 -5.26
C ASP A 39 1.13 6.57 -4.85
N HIS A 40 1.35 6.38 -3.55
CA HIS A 40 2.45 5.55 -3.08
C HIS A 40 2.27 4.09 -3.50
N VAL A 41 3.19 3.59 -4.33
CA VAL A 41 3.09 2.29 -4.99
C VAL A 41 3.10 1.15 -3.98
N HIS A 42 4.05 1.11 -3.04
CA HIS A 42 4.16 0.02 -2.07
C HIS A 42 2.93 -0.08 -1.16
N THR A 43 2.37 1.06 -0.73
CA THR A 43 1.16 1.10 0.09
C THR A 43 -0.06 0.63 -0.68
N ASN A 44 -0.28 1.12 -1.91
CA ASN A 44 -1.40 0.67 -2.74
C ASN A 44 -1.32 -0.83 -3.02
N MET A 45 -0.12 -1.37 -3.25
CA MET A 45 0.09 -2.81 -3.43
C MET A 45 -0.25 -3.60 -2.17
N ALA A 46 0.21 -3.16 -1.00
CA ALA A 46 -0.07 -3.85 0.25
C ALA A 46 -1.57 -3.83 0.62
N LEU A 47 -2.25 -2.70 0.39
CA LEU A 47 -3.71 -2.59 0.59
C LEU A 47 -4.47 -3.47 -0.41
N ALA A 48 -4.08 -3.51 -1.69
CA ALA A 48 -4.71 -4.37 -2.69
C ALA A 48 -4.66 -5.86 -2.28
N VAL A 49 -3.48 -6.36 -1.87
CA VAL A 49 -3.33 -7.74 -1.37
C VAL A 49 -4.20 -7.98 -0.14
N PHE A 50 -4.21 -7.04 0.81
CA PHE A 50 -4.96 -7.17 2.05
C PHE A 50 -6.47 -7.20 1.82
N LEU A 51 -6.99 -6.29 0.99
CA LEU A 51 -8.40 -6.21 0.62
C LEU A 51 -8.84 -7.45 -0.18
N GLN A 52 -7.99 -7.94 -1.08
CA GLN A 52 -8.25 -9.20 -1.81
C GLN A 52 -8.40 -10.38 -0.84
N ARG A 53 -7.53 -10.48 0.18
CA ARG A 53 -7.63 -11.52 1.23
C ARG A 53 -8.89 -11.40 2.09
N GLN A 54 -9.43 -10.20 2.26
CA GLN A 54 -10.71 -9.98 2.94
C GLN A 54 -11.93 -10.25 2.06
N GLY A 55 -11.75 -10.60 0.79
CA GLY A 55 -12.85 -10.78 -0.17
C GLY A 55 -13.41 -9.46 -0.73
N LYS A 56 -12.77 -8.32 -0.44
CA LYS A 56 -13.11 -6.99 -0.97
C LYS A 56 -12.42 -6.76 -2.31
N ALA A 57 -12.75 -7.59 -3.30
CA ALA A 57 -12.09 -7.58 -4.61
C ALA A 57 -12.24 -6.24 -5.34
N ASP A 58 -13.41 -5.58 -5.25
CA ASP A 58 -13.65 -4.30 -5.92
C ASP A 58 -12.74 -3.19 -5.40
N GLU A 59 -12.57 -3.09 -4.08
CA GLU A 59 -11.65 -2.13 -3.45
C GLU A 59 -10.20 -2.45 -3.79
N ALA A 60 -9.83 -3.74 -3.80
CA ALA A 60 -8.48 -4.18 -4.20
C ALA A 60 -8.13 -3.75 -5.64
N ILE A 61 -9.07 -3.91 -6.57
CA ILE A 61 -8.90 -3.50 -7.98
C ILE A 61 -8.69 -1.98 -8.09
N GLN A 62 -9.38 -1.17 -7.28
CA GLN A 62 -9.17 0.28 -7.29
C GLN A 62 -7.72 0.65 -6.91
N HIS A 63 -7.16 0.00 -5.89
CA HIS A 63 -5.76 0.20 -5.49
C HIS A 63 -4.77 -0.36 -6.52
N ALA A 64 -5.07 -1.51 -7.12
CA ALA A 64 -4.22 -2.10 -8.16
C ALA A 64 -4.18 -1.24 -9.44
N ARG A 65 -5.30 -0.61 -9.82
CA ARG A 65 -5.35 0.32 -10.95
C ARG A 65 -4.39 1.49 -10.79
N LYS A 66 -4.27 2.04 -9.57
CA LYS A 66 -3.29 3.10 -9.28
C LYS A 66 -1.85 2.65 -9.54
N LEU A 67 -1.51 1.37 -9.30
CA LEU A 67 -0.18 0.84 -9.59
C LEU A 67 0.12 0.87 -11.09
N VAL A 68 -0.86 0.52 -11.91
CA VAL A 68 -0.74 0.57 -13.37
C VAL A 68 -0.62 2.01 -13.87
N ASP A 69 -1.37 2.94 -13.28
CA ASP A 69 -1.30 4.35 -13.67
C ASP A 69 0.07 4.97 -13.33
N VAL A 70 0.67 4.60 -12.19
CA VAL A 70 1.98 5.12 -11.75
C VAL A 70 3.15 4.38 -12.42
N LYS A 71 3.04 3.07 -12.63
CA LYS A 71 4.05 2.23 -13.28
C LYS A 71 3.41 1.28 -14.30
N PRO A 72 3.07 1.77 -15.50
CA PRO A 72 2.40 0.97 -16.53
C PRO A 72 3.28 -0.12 -17.14
N ASN A 73 4.60 -0.03 -16.98
CA ASN A 73 5.57 -1.00 -17.52
C ASN A 73 6.12 -1.96 -16.46
N ASP A 74 5.64 -1.90 -15.22
CA ASP A 74 6.06 -2.83 -14.16
C ASP A 74 5.14 -4.06 -14.18
N PRO A 75 5.66 -5.27 -14.47
CA PRO A 75 4.87 -6.50 -14.44
C PRO A 75 4.15 -6.70 -13.11
N PHE A 76 4.72 -6.23 -12.00
CA PHE A 76 4.11 -6.35 -10.68
C PHE A 76 2.82 -5.55 -10.53
N SER A 77 2.66 -4.44 -11.27
CA SER A 77 1.44 -3.64 -11.28
C SER A 77 0.22 -4.42 -11.80
N TYR A 78 0.45 -5.41 -12.68
CA TYR A 78 -0.60 -6.24 -13.25
C TYR A 78 -0.93 -7.49 -12.43
N ILE A 79 -0.07 -7.89 -11.47
CA ILE A 79 -0.29 -9.08 -10.64
C ILE A 79 -1.44 -8.89 -9.65
N GLN A 80 -1.75 -7.65 -9.30
CA GLN A 80 -2.77 -7.28 -8.30
C GLN A 80 -4.14 -6.91 -8.92
N LEU A 81 -4.27 -6.96 -10.24
CA LEU A 81 -5.50 -6.73 -11.01
C LEU A 81 -6.24 -8.05 -11.26
#